data_AF-A0A8C4ZGA6-F1
#
_entry.id   AF-A0A8C4ZGA6-F1
#
_cell.length_a   1.000
_cell.length_b   1.000
_cell.length_c   1.000
_cell.angle_alpha   90.00
_cell.angle_beta   90.00
_cell.angle_gamma   90.00
#
_symmetry.space_group_name_H-M   'P 1'
#
loop_
_entity.id
_entity.type
_entity.pdbx_description
1 polymer ?
#
loop_
_entity_poly.entity_id
_entity_poly.type
_entity_poly.pdbx_seq_one_letter_code
_entity_poly.pdbx_strand_id
1 'polypeptide(L)'
;MAERFDNLEEHLEKFVENIRQLGIIVSDFQPSSQTGLNQKLNFMISGLQDIEKCRQQLHEINVPLEAFEYIDQGRNPQLYTKECLERALAKNEQPPPTPLILADPCILVFIFCDYI
;
A
#
# COMPACT_ATOMS: atom_id res chain seq x y z
N MET A 1 9.57 -12.86 1.52
CA MET A 1 8.64 -11.89 0.88
C MET A 1 8.39 -10.70 1.80
N ALA A 2 8.12 -10.93 3.09
CA ALA A 2 7.99 -9.86 4.10
C ALA A 2 9.20 -8.92 4.16
N GLU A 3 10.43 -9.47 4.24
CA GLU A 3 11.68 -8.69 4.35
C GLU A 3 11.92 -7.62 3.27
N ARG A 4 11.26 -7.72 2.10
CA ARG A 4 11.38 -6.72 1.03
C ARG A 4 10.69 -5.40 1.38
N PHE A 5 9.70 -5.44 2.27
CA PHE A 5 8.90 -4.28 2.65
C PHE A 5 9.36 -3.66 3.97
N ASP A 6 10.04 -4.44 4.83
CA ASP A 6 10.49 -4.00 6.15
C ASP A 6 11.25 -2.66 6.10
N ASN A 7 12.11 -2.47 5.09
CA ASN A 7 12.87 -1.23 4.94
C ASN A 7 11.96 -0.03 4.65
N LEU A 8 11.01 -0.19 3.71
CA LEU A 8 10.06 0.87 3.38
C LEU A 8 9.15 1.18 4.57
N GLU A 9 8.65 0.14 5.24
CA GLU A 9 7.80 0.24 6.41
C GLU A 9 8.50 1.01 7.53
N GLU A 10 9.75 0.66 7.85
CA GLU A 10 10.55 1.37 8.86
C GLU A 10 10.73 2.86 8.52
N HIS A 11 10.99 3.20 7.25
CA HIS A 11 11.13 4.60 6.83
C HIS A 11 9.79 5.35 6.91
N LEU A 12 8.67 4.71 6.55
CA LEU A 12 7.34 5.28 6.67
C LEU A 12 6.95 5.52 8.13
N GLU A 13 7.18 4.55 9.02
CA GLU A 13 6.90 4.69 10.46
C GLU A 13 7.70 5.83 11.08
N LYS A 14 9.01 5.88 10.80
CA LYS A 14 9.88 6.99 11.24
C LYS A 14 9.40 8.33 10.68
N PHE A 15 8.95 8.36 9.44
CA PHE A 15 8.47 9.58 8.80
C PHE A 15 7.17 10.08 9.44
N VAL A 16 6.20 9.19 9.67
CA VAL A 16 4.94 9.50 10.37
C VAL A 16 5.23 10.00 11.79
N GLU A 17 6.15 9.37 12.52
CA GLU A 17 6.55 9.81 13.86
C GLU A 17 7.22 11.19 13.83
N ASN A 18 8.06 11.48 12.83
CA ASN A 18 8.64 12.82 12.65
C ASN A 18 7.57 13.88 12.39
N ILE A 19 6.53 13.58 11.60
CA ILE A 19 5.38 14.47 11.39
C ILE A 19 4.63 14.70 12.69
N ARG A 20 4.39 13.65 13.49
CA ARG A 20 3.73 13.77 14.79
C ARG A 20 4.49 14.69 15.74
N GLN A 21 5.81 14.50 15.85
CA GLN A 21 6.69 15.34 16.65
C GLN A 21 6.71 16.79 16.17
N LEU A 22 6.73 17.01 14.86
CA LEU A 22 6.60 18.33 14.27
C LEU A 22 5.26 18.98 14.66
N GLY A 23 4.17 18.23 14.58
CA GLY A 23 2.84 18.68 15.00
C GLY A 23 2.81 19.14 16.46
N ILE A 24 3.51 18.43 17.36
CA ILE A 24 3.65 18.85 18.77
C ILE A 24 4.39 20.18 18.90
N ILE A 25 5.55 20.31 18.24
CA ILE A 25 6.37 21.55 18.29
C ILE A 25 5.58 22.74 17.75
N VAL A 26 4.83 22.55 16.67
CA VAL A 26 4.02 23.62 16.07
C VAL A 26 2.80 23.97 16.93
N SER A 27 2.22 22.99 17.63
CA SER A 27 1.04 23.20 18.49
C SER A 27 1.36 24.01 19.75
N ASP A 28 2.57 23.87 20.31
CA ASP A 28 3.07 24.66 21.45
C ASP A 28 4.42 25.29 21.13
N PHE A 29 4.41 26.19 20.13
CA PHE A 29 5.63 26.81 19.66
C PHE A 29 6.17 27.83 20.66
N GLN A 30 7.44 27.69 21.01
CA GLN A 30 8.21 28.66 21.80
C GLN A 30 9.39 29.17 20.97
N PRO A 31 9.86 30.42 21.14
CA PRO A 31 10.99 30.96 20.37
C PRO A 31 12.28 30.12 20.48
N SER A 32 12.51 29.48 21.63
CA SER A 32 13.62 28.54 21.84
C SER A 32 13.49 27.25 21.00
N SER A 33 12.28 26.89 20.59
CA SER A 33 11.97 25.69 19.80
C SER A 33 12.26 25.87 18.30
N GLN A 34 12.54 27.09 17.82
CA GLN A 34 12.79 27.37 16.39
C GLN A 34 13.89 26.48 15.80
N THR A 35 14.98 26.25 16.55
CA THR A 35 16.08 25.39 16.09
C THR A 35 15.61 23.94 15.93
N GLY A 36 14.84 23.42 16.89
CA GLY A 36 14.27 22.07 16.83
C GLY A 36 13.25 21.91 15.69
N LEU A 37 12.45 22.95 15.43
CA LEU A 37 11.53 23.02 14.30
C LEU A 37 12.29 22.91 12.96
N ASN A 38 13.34 23.73 12.78
CA ASN A 38 14.15 23.72 11.56
C ASN A 38 14.83 22.35 11.35
N GLN A 39 15.34 21.74 12.42
CA GLN A 39 15.90 20.39 12.36
C GLN A 39 14.85 19.37 11.92
N LYS A 40 13.63 19.42 12.46
CA LYS A 40 12.55 18.52 12.06
C LYS A 40 12.10 18.72 10.62
N LEU A 41 12.04 19.96 10.14
CA LEU A 41 11.77 20.24 8.73
C LEU A 41 12.82 19.60 7.82
N ASN A 42 14.10 19.73 8.16
CA ASN A 42 15.18 19.06 7.42
C ASN A 42 15.04 17.53 7.46
N PHE A 43 14.67 16.95 8.61
CA PHE A 43 14.42 15.51 8.69
C PHE A 43 13.21 15.07 7.84
N MET A 44 12.19 15.90 7.67
CA MET A 44 11.10 15.59 6.75
C MET A 44 11.58 15.56 5.29
N ILE A 45 12.41 16.53 4.89
CA ILE A 45 12.98 16.56 3.54
C ILE A 45 13.82 15.31 3.29
N SER A 46 14.73 14.98 4.21
CA SER A 46 15.55 13.76 4.10
C SER A 46 14.69 12.49 4.13
N GLY A 47 13.68 12.43 4.99
CA GLY A 47 12.77 11.28 5.08
C GLY A 47 12.02 11.01 3.78
N LEU A 48 11.52 12.06 3.11
CA LEU A 48 10.91 11.92 1.78
C LEU A 48 11.90 11.41 0.73
N GLN A 49 13.16 11.89 0.77
CA GLN A 49 14.21 11.41 -0.12
C GLN A 49 14.56 9.94 0.12
N ASP A 50 14.56 9.50 1.37
CA ASP A 50 14.85 8.11 1.73
C ASP A 50 13.69 7.18 1.30
N ILE A 51 12.44 7.61 1.49
CA ILE A 51 11.26 6.88 0.98
C ILE A 51 11.31 6.72 -0.55
N GLU A 52 11.67 7.78 -1.30
CA GLU A 52 11.80 7.68 -2.76
C GLU A 52 12.89 6.68 -3.18
N LYS A 53 13.99 6.55 -2.43
CA LYS A 53 15.03 5.54 -2.72
C LYS A 53 14.50 4.12 -2.57
N CYS A 54 13.60 3.88 -1.61
CA CYS A 54 12.97 2.57 -1.40
C CYS A 54 12.11 2.13 -2.60
N ARG A 55 11.63 3.06 -3.43
CA ARG A 55 10.83 2.76 -4.64
C ARG A 55 11.50 1.75 -5.57
N GLN A 56 12.83 1.78 -5.66
CA GLN A 56 13.58 0.85 -6.52
C GLN A 56 13.39 -0.63 -6.14
N GLN A 57 13.03 -0.90 -4.89
CA GLN A 57 12.82 -2.24 -4.37
C GLN A 57 11.39 -2.76 -4.64
N LEU A 58 10.48 -1.90 -5.11
CA LEU A 58 9.05 -2.17 -5.29
C LEU A 58 8.62 -2.29 -6.75
N HIS A 59 9.55 -2.25 -7.71
CA HIS A 59 9.24 -2.11 -9.15
C HIS A 59 8.32 -3.19 -9.74
N GLU A 60 8.21 -4.37 -9.11
CA GLU A 60 7.41 -5.49 -9.60
C GLU A 60 5.99 -5.53 -9.02
N ILE A 61 5.58 -4.50 -8.27
CA ILE A 61 4.31 -4.49 -7.55
C ILE A 61 3.35 -3.51 -8.21
N ASN A 62 2.21 -4.03 -8.67
CA ASN A 62 1.09 -3.24 -9.13
C ASN A 62 -0.01 -3.25 -8.07
N VAL A 63 -0.42 -2.06 -7.62
CA VAL A 63 -1.54 -1.88 -6.70
C VAL A 63 -2.79 -1.54 -7.52
N PRO A 64 -3.87 -2.33 -7.44
CA PRO A 64 -5.13 -2.01 -8.12
C PRO A 64 -5.70 -0.66 -7.66
N LEU A 65 -6.19 0.15 -8.59
CA LEU A 65 -6.71 1.48 -8.26
C LEU A 65 -7.94 1.40 -7.35
N GLU A 66 -8.74 0.35 -7.52
CA GLU A 66 -9.93 0.06 -6.73
C GLU A 66 -9.60 -0.16 -5.24
N ALA A 67 -8.38 -0.62 -4.92
CA ALA A 67 -7.95 -0.74 -3.53
C ALA A 67 -7.76 0.64 -2.87
N PHE A 68 -7.45 1.70 -3.62
CA PHE A 68 -7.34 3.05 -3.08
C PHE A 68 -8.68 3.58 -2.59
N GLU A 69 -9.79 3.22 -3.23
CA GLU A 69 -11.13 3.63 -2.76
C GLU A 69 -11.42 3.15 -1.34
N TYR A 70 -10.93 1.96 -0.97
CA TYR A 70 -11.05 1.46 0.41
C TYR A 70 -10.20 2.28 1.37
N ILE A 71 -8.96 2.59 0.98
CA ILE A 71 -8.02 3.35 1.80
C ILE A 71 -8.53 4.78 2.03
N ASP A 72 -8.97 5.46 0.99
CA ASP A 72 -9.50 6.83 1.05
C ASP A 72 -10.75 6.94 1.92
N GLN A 73 -11.56 5.88 1.97
CA GLN A 73 -12.72 5.76 2.85
C GLN A 73 -12.37 5.31 4.28
N GLY A 74 -11.09 5.06 4.58
CA GLY A 74 -10.65 4.55 5.88
C GLY A 74 -11.08 3.10 6.16
N ARG A 75 -11.43 2.34 5.11
CA ARG A 75 -11.81 0.92 5.19
C ARG A 75 -10.55 0.05 5.08
N ASN A 76 -10.61 -1.16 5.65
CA ASN A 76 -9.52 -2.13 5.53
C ASN A 76 -9.39 -2.59 4.05
N PRO A 77 -8.23 -2.41 3.39
CA PRO A 77 -8.01 -2.83 2.00
C PRO A 77 -8.11 -4.35 1.78
N GLN A 78 -8.01 -5.17 2.84
CA GLN A 78 -8.27 -6.62 2.73
C GLN A 78 -9.70 -6.95 2.31
N LEU A 79 -10.64 -6.02 2.51
CA LEU A 79 -12.02 -6.17 2.03
C LEU A 79 -12.07 -6.22 0.50
N TYR A 80 -11.24 -5.42 -0.19
CA TYR A 80 -11.11 -5.50 -1.65
C TYR A 80 -10.67 -6.90 -2.09
N THR A 81 -9.63 -7.45 -1.46
CA THR A 81 -9.13 -8.80 -1.76
C THR A 81 -10.22 -9.85 -1.54
N LYS A 82 -10.97 -9.73 -0.44
CA LYS A 82 -12.10 -10.62 -0.12
C LYS A 82 -13.19 -10.54 -1.20
N GLU A 83 -13.62 -9.35 -1.59
CA GLU A 83 -14.66 -9.16 -2.61
C GLU A 83 -14.21 -9.64 -3.99
N CYS A 84 -12.92 -9.51 -4.33
CA CYS A 84 -12.36 -10.08 -5.54
C CYS A 84 -12.42 -11.61 -5.54
N LEU A 85 -12.06 -12.24 -4.42
CA LEU A 85 -12.15 -13.69 -4.25
C LEU A 85 -13.59 -14.18 -4.34
N GLU A 86 -14.52 -13.54 -3.62
CA GLU A 86 -15.95 -13.91 -3.63
C GLU A 86 -16.57 -13.75 -5.02
N ARG A 87 -16.23 -12.69 -5.76
CA ARG A 87 -16.67 -12.51 -7.16
C ARG A 87 -16.09 -13.56 -8.09
N ALA A 88 -14.84 -13.96 -7.89
CA ALA A 88 -14.22 -15.03 -8.67
C ALA A 88 -14.90 -16.38 -8.41
N LEU A 89 -15.15 -16.72 -7.15
CA LEU A 89 -15.88 -17.93 -6.75
C LEU A 89 -17.28 -17.96 -7.35
N ALA A 90 -18.06 -16.88 -7.20
CA ALA A 90 -19.41 -16.80 -7.75
C ALA A 90 -19.44 -16.93 -9.28
N LYS A 91 -18.43 -16.42 -9.99
CA LYS A 91 -18.29 -16.60 -11.45
C LYS A 91 -17.95 -18.04 -11.83
N ASN A 92 -17.18 -18.75 -11.01
CA ASN A 92 -16.83 -20.15 -11.26
C ASN A 92 -17.97 -21.13 -10.99
N GLU A 93 -18.81 -20.83 -10.00
CA GLU A 93 -20.00 -21.64 -9.70
C GLU A 93 -21.11 -21.47 -10.76
N GLN A 94 -21.05 -20.38 -11.54
CA GLN A 94 -21.94 -20.20 -12.68
C GLN A 94 -21.48 -21.09 -13.84
N PRO A 95 -22.36 -21.94 -14.40
CA PRO A 95 -22.01 -22.70 -15.60
C PRO A 95 -21.65 -21.70 -16.72
N PRO A 96 -20.49 -21.86 -17.40
CA PRO A 96 -20.08 -20.92 -18.43
C PRO A 96 -21.17 -20.86 -19.51
N PRO A 97 -21.53 -19.68 -20.03
CA PRO A 97 -22.67 -19.52 -20.93
C PRO A 97 -22.51 -20.21 -22.31
N THR A 98 -21.42 -20.94 -22.56
CA THR A 98 -21.16 -21.71 -23.79
C THR A 98 -20.03 -22.73 -23.55
N PRO A 99 -19.89 -23.78 -24.37
CA PRO A 99 -18.74 -24.68 -24.33
C PRO A 99 -17.51 -23.97 -24.95
N LEU A 100 -17.01 -22.93 -24.30
CA LEU A 100 -15.75 -22.27 -24.62
C LEU A 100 -14.72 -22.71 -23.60
N ILE A 101 -14.19 -23.93 -23.78
CA ILE A 101 -13.09 -24.46 -22.98
C ILE A 101 -11.74 -23.80 -23.36
N LEU A 102 -11.67 -22.80 -24.27
CA LEU A 102 -10.35 -22.46 -24.83
C LEU A 102 -10.05 -21.01 -25.24
N ALA A 103 -10.76 -19.99 -24.76
CA ALA A 103 -10.45 -18.62 -25.24
C ALA A 103 -10.30 -17.53 -24.16
N ASP A 104 -10.59 -17.79 -22.89
CA ASP A 104 -10.45 -16.75 -21.87
C ASP A 104 -9.19 -16.95 -21.00
N PRO A 105 -8.19 -16.06 -21.09
CA PRO A 105 -7.02 -16.09 -20.21
C PRO A 105 -7.38 -15.93 -18.73
N CYS A 106 -8.59 -15.46 -18.42
CA CYS A 106 -9.14 -15.42 -17.06
C CYS A 106 -9.44 -16.82 -16.48
N ILE A 107 -9.73 -17.84 -17.30
CA ILE A 107 -9.89 -19.23 -16.84
C ILE A 107 -8.53 -19.87 -16.54
N LEU A 108 -7.46 -19.45 -17.24
CA LEU A 108 -6.09 -19.88 -16.96
C LEU A 108 -5.60 -19.42 -15.58
N VAL A 109 -6.15 -18.32 -15.06
CA VAL A 109 -5.85 -17.85 -13.69
C VAL A 109 -6.24 -18.89 -12.64
N PHE A 110 -7.27 -19.70 -12.88
CA PHE A 110 -7.65 -20.80 -11.97
C PHE A 110 -6.71 -22.01 -12.03
N ILE A 111 -6.12 -22.35 -13.18
CA ILE A 111 -5.11 -23.42 -13.21
C ILE A 111 -3.84 -23.03 -12.44
N PHE A 112 -3.52 -21.73 -12.38
CA PHE A 112 -2.35 -21.25 -11.63
C PHE A 112 -2.60 -20.94 -10.15
N CYS A 113 -3.83 -20.57 -9.75
CA CYS A 113 -4.13 -20.26 -8.35
C CYS A 113 -4.29 -21.49 -7.43
N ASP A 114 -4.55 -22.68 -7.97
CA ASP A 114 -4.51 -23.94 -7.19
C ASP A 114 -3.09 -24.56 -7.12
N TYR A 115 -2.08 -23.97 -7.77
CA TYR A 115 -0.68 -24.49 -7.81
C TYR A 115 0.35 -23.58 -7.11
N ILE A 116 -0.08 -22.71 -6.20
CA ILE A 116 0.77 -22.00 -5.21
C ILE A 116 0.19 -22.28 -3.83
#